data_AF-A0A4S8LSN7-F1
#
_entry.id   AF-A0A4S8LSN7-F1
#
_cell.length_a   1.000
_cell.length_b   1.000
_cell.length_c   1.000
_cell.angle_alpha   90.00
_cell.angle_beta   90.00
_cell.angle_gamma   90.00
#
_symmetry.space_group_name_H-M   'P 1'
#
loop_
_entity.id
_entity.type
_entity.pdbx_description
1 polymer ?
#
loop_
_entity_poly.entity_id
_entity_poly.type
_entity_poly.pdbx_seq_one_letter_code
_entity_poly.pdbx_strand_id
1 'polypeptide(L)'
;TVREEELLHALKSLTRKYNSLKATAISLQSALVLNSMYCDRLRSQLEAQEEAKKRVSKARLMGDGMPRLLTSEEFVGRVEEFAKETEEKERAQKERQANKNEIAEARRKWEELENARVKENERLHDLWEADKELWK
;
A
#
# COMPACT_ATOMS: atom_id res chain seq x y z
N THR A 1 -34.94 23.38 54.36
CA THR A 1 -35.24 21.93 54.43
C THR A 1 -36.07 21.45 53.25
N VAL A 2 -37.36 21.79 53.07
CA VAL A 2 -38.18 21.27 51.93
C VAL A 2 -37.63 21.63 50.54
N ARG A 3 -37.24 22.90 50.34
CA ARG A 3 -36.71 23.34 49.03
C ARG A 3 -35.35 22.74 48.69
N GLU A 4 -34.54 22.42 49.70
CA GLU A 4 -33.26 21.74 49.49
C GLU A 4 -33.50 20.29 49.07
N GLU A 5 -34.47 19.61 49.67
CA GLU A 5 -34.87 18.25 49.29
C GLU A 5 -35.39 18.19 47.85
N GLU A 6 -36.23 19.15 47.44
CA GLU A 6 -36.72 19.27 46.05
C GLU A 6 -35.57 19.47 45.05
N LEU A 7 -34.63 20.36 45.37
CA LEU A 7 -33.45 20.62 44.53
C LEU A 7 -32.56 19.39 44.42
N LEU A 8 -32.33 18.66 45.53
CA LEU A 8 -31.56 17.42 45.53
C LEU A 8 -32.24 16.32 44.70
N HIS A 9 -33.58 16.22 44.76
CA HIS A 9 -34.34 15.28 43.96
C HIS A 9 -34.26 15.63 42.46
N ALA A 10 -34.43 16.91 42.11
CA ALA A 10 -34.29 17.39 40.74
C ALA A 10 -32.88 17.13 40.19
N LEU A 11 -31.84 17.41 40.99
CA LEU A 11 -30.45 17.14 40.64
C LEU A 11 -30.22 15.64 40.36
N LYS A 12 -30.70 14.75 41.24
CA LYS A 12 -30.59 13.30 41.03
C LYS A 12 -31.29 12.85 39.75
N SER A 13 -32.49 13.39 39.47
CA SER A 13 -33.26 13.08 38.27
C SER A 13 -32.52 13.53 37.00
N LEU A 14 -32.01 14.76 36.98
CA LEU A 14 -31.25 15.30 35.86
C LEU A 14 -29.96 14.54 35.62
N THR A 15 -29.21 14.21 36.67
CA THR A 15 -27.98 13.42 36.57
C THR A 15 -28.26 12.03 35.97
N ARG A 16 -29.34 11.36 36.38
CA ARG A 16 -29.74 10.06 35.80
C ARG A 16 -30.06 10.19 34.30
N LYS A 17 -30.83 11.21 33.92
CA LYS A 17 -31.16 11.48 32.51
C LYS A 17 -29.90 11.78 31.69
N TYR A 18 -29.02 12.63 32.20
CA TYR A 18 -27.77 12.97 31.54
C TYR A 18 -26.88 11.74 31.34
N ASN A 19 -26.74 10.90 32.36
CA ASN A 19 -25.96 9.67 32.26
C ASN A 19 -26.53 8.70 31.22
N SER A 20 -27.86 8.56 31.14
CA SER A 20 -28.53 7.75 30.12
C SER A 20 -28.30 8.29 28.71
N LEU A 21 -28.44 9.60 28.51
CA LEU A 21 -28.17 10.25 27.22
C LEU A 21 -26.70 10.10 26.83
N LYS A 22 -25.78 10.26 27.78
CA LYS A 22 -24.34 10.09 27.56
C LYS A 22 -24.03 8.66 27.11
N ALA A 23 -24.59 7.65 27.77
CA ALA A 23 -24.40 6.25 27.37
C ALA A 23 -24.92 5.98 25.95
N THR A 24 -26.10 6.53 25.63
CA THR A 24 -26.69 6.40 24.29
C THR A 24 -25.83 7.09 23.23
N ALA A 25 -25.32 8.29 23.52
CA ALA A 25 -24.45 9.04 22.61
C ALA A 25 -23.13 8.29 22.36
N ILE A 26 -22.52 7.69 23.39
CA ILE A 26 -21.31 6.87 23.25
C ILE A 26 -21.59 5.67 22.33
N SER A 27 -22.72 4.98 22.52
CA SER A 27 -23.09 3.85 21.67
C SER A 27 -23.35 4.25 20.21
N LEU A 28 -23.94 5.42 19.98
CA LEU A 28 -24.16 5.91 18.63
C LEU A 28 -22.84 6.30 17.96
N GLN A 29 -21.95 6.97 18.69
CA GLN A 29 -20.62 7.33 18.21
C GLN A 29 -19.78 6.10 17.87
N SER A 30 -19.80 5.07 18.72
CA SER A 30 -19.07 3.83 18.43
C SER A 30 -19.61 3.12 17.18
N ALA A 31 -20.94 3.06 17.03
CA ALA A 31 -21.56 2.50 15.83
C ALA A 31 -21.22 3.30 14.56
N LEU A 32 -21.21 4.63 14.64
CA LEU A 32 -20.84 5.50 13.53
C LEU A 32 -19.38 5.28 13.09
N VAL A 33 -18.44 5.21 14.04
CA VAL A 33 -17.03 4.96 13.76
C VAL A 33 -16.85 3.59 13.08
N LEU A 34 -17.49 2.55 13.61
CA LEU A 34 -17.45 1.21 13.02
C LEU A 34 -18.01 1.19 11.60
N ASN A 35 -19.16 1.85 11.38
CA ASN A 35 -19.76 1.94 10.05
C ASN A 35 -18.88 2.71 9.07
N SER A 36 -18.25 3.82 9.50
CA SER A 36 -17.31 4.56 8.65
C SER A 36 -16.15 3.68 8.23
N MET A 37 -15.49 3.02 9.19
CA MET A 37 -14.36 2.13 8.91
C MET A 37 -14.76 0.97 7.99
N TYR A 38 -15.94 0.39 8.21
CA TYR A 38 -16.47 -0.66 7.35
C TYR A 38 -16.70 -0.17 5.92
N CYS A 39 -17.37 0.97 5.75
CA CYS A 39 -17.62 1.57 4.44
C CYS A 39 -16.32 1.89 3.71
N ASP A 40 -15.31 2.44 4.40
CA ASP A 40 -14.03 2.78 3.79
C ASP A 40 -13.26 1.52 3.34
N ARG A 41 -13.30 0.46 4.16
CA ARG A 41 -12.75 -0.84 3.77
C ARG A 41 -13.47 -1.41 2.56
N LEU A 42 -14.81 -1.38 2.55
CA LEU A 42 -15.61 -1.91 1.45
C LEU A 42 -15.34 -1.15 0.15
N ARG A 43 -15.29 0.19 0.21
CA ARG A 43 -14.95 1.03 -0.94
C ARG A 43 -13.56 0.70 -1.49
N SER A 44 -12.57 0.57 -0.62
CA SER A 44 -11.20 0.20 -1.01
C SER A 44 -11.16 -1.17 -1.70
N GLN A 45 -11.92 -2.14 -1.21
CA GLN A 45 -12.02 -3.47 -1.82
C GLN A 45 -12.71 -3.43 -3.18
N LEU A 46 -13.79 -2.67 -3.31
CA LEU A 46 -14.50 -2.49 -4.57
C LEU A 46 -13.61 -1.79 -5.60
N GLU A 47 -12.93 -0.72 -5.22
CA GLU A 47 -11.98 -0.01 -6.08
C GLU A 47 -10.87 -0.95 -6.56
N ALA A 48 -10.26 -1.72 -5.65
CA ALA A 48 -9.24 -2.69 -6.03
C ALA A 48 -9.78 -3.76 -7.01
N GLN A 49 -11.00 -4.24 -6.79
CA GLN A 49 -11.64 -5.21 -7.69
C GLN A 49 -11.95 -4.61 -9.06
N GLU A 50 -12.46 -3.38 -9.11
CA GLU A 50 -12.76 -2.67 -10.36
C GLU A 50 -11.50 -2.39 -11.14
N GLU A 51 -10.43 -1.92 -10.49
CA GLU A 51 -9.14 -1.72 -11.12
C GLU A 51 -8.54 -3.02 -11.65
N ALA A 52 -8.68 -4.13 -10.92
CA ALA A 52 -8.29 -5.45 -11.41
C ALA A 52 -9.07 -5.84 -12.69
N LYS A 53 -10.40 -5.62 -12.72
CA LYS A 53 -11.22 -5.87 -13.92
C LYS A 53 -10.82 -4.98 -15.10
N LYS A 54 -10.55 -3.69 -14.86
CA LYS A 54 -10.08 -2.74 -15.89
C LYS A 54 -8.72 -3.14 -16.46
N ARG A 55 -7.81 -3.65 -15.62
CA ARG A 55 -6.50 -4.15 -16.09
C ARG A 55 -6.67 -5.35 -17.03
N VAL A 56 -7.55 -6.29 -16.68
CA VAL A 56 -7.85 -7.45 -17.53
C VAL A 56 -8.49 -7.02 -18.85
N SER A 57 -9.41 -6.04 -18.82
CA SER A 57 -10.04 -5.55 -20.05
C SER A 57 -9.07 -4.79 -20.95
N LYS A 58 -8.15 -3.99 -20.39
CA LYS A 58 -7.07 -3.32 -21.14
C LYS A 58 -6.06 -4.28 -21.75
N ALA A 59 -5.83 -5.44 -21.14
CA ALA A 59 -4.93 -6.46 -21.69
C ALA A 59 -5.53 -7.21 -22.89
N ARG A 60 -6.85 -7.13 -23.09
CA ARG A 60 -7.54 -7.74 -24.22
C ARG A 60 -7.71 -6.71 -25.33
N LEU A 61 -7.59 -7.15 -26.58
CA LEU A 61 -7.93 -6.33 -27.75
C LEU A 61 -9.34 -5.73 -27.64
N MET A 62 -10.29 -6.57 -27.23
CA MET A 62 -11.68 -6.21 -26.94
C MET A 62 -12.02 -6.58 -25.49
N GLY A 63 -12.22 -5.57 -24.65
CA GLY A 63 -12.47 -5.74 -23.21
C GLY A 63 -13.95 -5.78 -22.81
N ASP A 64 -14.87 -5.50 -23.74
CA ASP A 64 -16.31 -5.36 -23.55
C ASP A 64 -17.10 -6.67 -23.74
N GLY A 65 -16.53 -7.64 -24.43
CA GLY A 65 -17.16 -8.95 -24.68
C GLY A 65 -18.30 -8.92 -25.70
N MET A 66 -18.48 -7.78 -26.40
CA MET A 66 -19.50 -7.65 -27.43
C MET A 66 -18.99 -8.20 -28.78
N PRO A 67 -19.84 -8.89 -29.57
CA PRO A 67 -19.48 -9.30 -30.92
C PRO A 67 -19.17 -8.08 -31.78
N ARG A 68 -18.10 -8.15 -32.57
CA ARG A 68 -17.74 -7.10 -33.55
C ARG A 68 -17.56 -7.69 -34.93
N LEU A 69 -17.84 -6.85 -35.93
CA LEU A 69 -17.59 -7.19 -37.32
C LEU A 69 -16.08 -7.11 -37.57
N LEU A 70 -15.44 -8.25 -37.77
CA LEU A 70 -13.98 -8.36 -37.94
C LEU A 70 -13.48 -7.71 -39.24
N THR A 71 -14.37 -7.45 -40.19
CA THR A 71 -14.05 -6.82 -41.47
C THR A 71 -14.23 -5.30 -41.44
N SER A 72 -14.69 -4.71 -40.34
CA SER A 72 -14.80 -3.25 -40.29
C SER A 72 -13.40 -2.63 -40.22
N GLU A 73 -13.21 -1.51 -40.92
CA GLU A 73 -11.95 -0.75 -40.87
C GLU A 73 -11.59 -0.36 -39.43
N GLU A 74 -12.61 -0.04 -38.62
CA GLU A 74 -12.44 0.25 -37.19
C GLU A 74 -11.82 -0.91 -36.42
N PHE A 75 -12.21 -2.16 -36.71
CA PHE A 75 -11.64 -3.33 -36.02
C PHE A 75 -10.20 -3.57 -36.46
N VAL A 76 -9.93 -3.48 -37.77
CA VAL A 76 -8.58 -3.68 -38.33
C VAL A 76 -7.61 -2.63 -37.76
N GLY A 77 -7.98 -1.34 -37.78
CA GLY A 77 -7.15 -0.28 -37.20
C GLY A 77 -6.84 -0.51 -35.72
N ARG A 78 -7.83 -0.96 -34.94
CA ARG A 78 -7.65 -1.28 -33.53
C ARG A 78 -6.71 -2.47 -33.29
N VAL A 79 -6.72 -3.48 -34.17
CA VAL A 79 -5.77 -4.61 -34.11
C VAL A 79 -4.34 -4.12 -34.34
N GLU A 80 -4.13 -3.25 -35.32
CA GLU A 80 -2.81 -2.69 -35.63
C GLU A 80 -2.27 -1.84 -34.48
N GLU A 81 -3.11 -0.99 -33.90
CA GLU A 81 -2.75 -0.20 -32.71
C GLU A 81 -2.37 -1.08 -31.53
N PHE A 82 -3.17 -2.11 -31.25
CA PHE A 82 -2.89 -3.06 -30.17
C PHE A 82 -1.57 -3.80 -30.41
N ALA A 83 -1.29 -4.26 -31.63
CA ALA A 83 -0.03 -4.91 -31.98
C ALA A 83 1.18 -4.00 -31.73
N LYS A 84 1.11 -2.74 -32.21
CA LYS A 84 2.16 -1.74 -31.95
C LYS A 84 2.39 -1.50 -30.46
N GLU A 85 1.31 -1.31 -29.71
CA GLU A 85 1.39 -1.08 -28.26
C GLU A 85 1.99 -2.30 -27.53
N THR A 86 1.67 -3.53 -27.94
CA THR A 86 2.26 -4.74 -27.36
C THR A 86 3.76 -4.85 -27.64
N GLU A 87 4.21 -4.57 -28.87
CA GLU A 87 5.63 -4.59 -29.22
C GLU A 87 6.44 -3.51 -28.48
N GLU A 88 5.87 -2.32 -28.31
CA GLU A 88 6.49 -1.25 -27.52
C GLU A 88 6.62 -1.63 -26.04
N LYS A 89 5.58 -2.24 -25.45
CA LYS A 89 5.62 -2.75 -24.07
C LYS A 89 6.66 -3.84 -23.88
N GLU A 90 6.77 -4.78 -24.82
CA GLU A 90 7.78 -5.84 -24.76
C GLU A 90 9.20 -5.28 -24.85
N ARG A 91 9.44 -4.30 -25.74
CA ARG A 91 10.73 -3.61 -25.85
C ARG A 91 11.08 -2.90 -24.55
N ALA A 92 10.16 -2.10 -24.01
CA ALA A 92 10.36 -1.42 -22.73
C ALA A 92 10.60 -2.40 -21.57
N GLN A 93 9.93 -3.56 -21.56
CA GLN A 93 10.16 -4.59 -20.55
C GLN A 93 11.55 -5.21 -20.65
N LYS A 94 12.03 -5.50 -21.87
CA LYS A 94 13.38 -6.03 -22.12
C LYS A 94 14.44 -5.02 -21.67
N GLU A 95 14.29 -3.74 -22.00
CA GLU A 95 15.19 -2.67 -21.54
C GLU A 95 15.22 -2.56 -20.01
N ARG A 96 14.05 -2.58 -19.36
CA ARG A 96 13.97 -2.57 -17.90
C ARG A 96 14.65 -3.78 -17.27
N GLN A 97 14.53 -4.96 -17.89
CA GLN A 97 15.17 -6.17 -17.39
C GLN A 97 16.70 -6.09 -17.56
N ALA A 98 17.19 -5.59 -18.69
CA ALA A 98 18.62 -5.36 -18.92
C ALA A 98 19.20 -4.42 -17.87
N ASN A 99 18.57 -3.26 -17.64
CA ASN A 99 19.00 -2.31 -16.61
C ASN A 99 19.01 -2.92 -15.21
N LYS A 100 18.01 -3.74 -14.86
CA LYS A 100 17.99 -4.45 -13.58
C LYS A 100 19.16 -5.43 -13.44
N ASN A 101 19.48 -6.16 -14.51
CA ASN A 101 20.59 -7.10 -14.50
C ASN A 101 21.92 -6.36 -14.34
N GLU A 102 22.12 -5.24 -15.03
CA GLU A 102 23.32 -4.40 -14.89
C GLU A 102 23.50 -3.87 -13.46
N ILE A 103 22.42 -3.36 -12.86
CA ILE A 103 22.43 -2.89 -11.47
C ILE A 103 22.76 -4.05 -10.51
N ALA A 104 22.19 -5.23 -10.75
CA ALA A 104 22.45 -6.41 -9.93
C ALA A 104 23.92 -6.85 -10.03
N GLU A 105 24.51 -6.86 -11.23
CA GLU A 105 25.93 -7.16 -11.41
C GLU A 105 26.83 -6.12 -10.74
N ALA A 106 26.53 -4.83 -10.90
CA ALA A 106 27.27 -3.76 -10.23
C ALA A 106 27.21 -3.91 -8.70
N ARG A 107 26.04 -4.26 -8.16
CA ARG A 107 25.86 -4.52 -6.73
C ARG A 107 26.69 -5.71 -6.25
N ARG A 108 26.74 -6.82 -7.00
CA ARG A 108 27.56 -8.00 -6.63
C ARG A 108 29.04 -7.65 -6.59
N LYS A 109 29.54 -6.96 -7.61
CA LYS A 109 30.93 -6.48 -7.65
C LYS A 109 31.24 -5.55 -6.47
N TRP A 110 30.32 -4.65 -6.15
CA TRP A 110 30.47 -3.75 -4.99
C TRP A 110 30.52 -4.52 -3.67
N GLU A 111 29.65 -5.51 -3.49
CA GLU A 111 29.59 -6.34 -2.28
C GLU A 111 30.86 -7.19 -2.10
N GLU A 112 31.45 -7.70 -3.18
CA GLU A 112 32.74 -8.40 -3.14
C GLU A 112 33.87 -7.47 -2.68
N LEU A 113 33.93 -6.26 -3.24
CA LEU A 113 34.94 -5.25 -2.85
C LEU A 113 34.75 -4.78 -1.40
N GLU A 114 33.50 -4.59 -0.98
CA GLU A 114 33.18 -4.18 0.38
C GLU A 114 33.56 -5.26 1.40
N ASN A 115 33.25 -6.52 1.12
CA ASN A 115 33.68 -7.65 1.96
C ASN A 115 35.20 -7.76 2.07
N ALA A 116 35.93 -7.52 0.98
CA ALA A 116 37.39 -7.49 1.01
C ALA A 116 37.92 -6.34 1.88
N ARG A 117 37.31 -5.14 1.76
CA ARG A 117 37.65 -3.97 2.58
C ARG A 117 37.39 -4.20 4.06
N VAL A 118 36.24 -4.79 4.41
CA VAL A 118 35.87 -5.08 5.80
C VAL A 118 36.88 -6.07 6.41
N LYS A 119 37.24 -7.14 5.71
CA LYS A 119 38.24 -8.11 6.18
C LYS A 119 39.61 -7.48 6.43
N GLU A 120 40.08 -6.61 5.54
CA GLU A 120 41.36 -5.92 5.76
C GLU A 120 41.27 -4.95 6.95
N ASN A 121 40.15 -4.24 7.10
CA ASN A 121 39.94 -3.36 8.24
C ASN A 121 39.90 -4.13 9.57
N GLU A 122 39.25 -5.30 9.61
CA GLU A 122 39.27 -6.20 10.76
C GLU A 122 40.71 -6.60 11.11
N ARG A 123 41.49 -7.00 10.09
CA ARG A 123 42.91 -7.36 10.29
C ARG A 123 43.74 -6.21 10.85
N LEU A 124 43.52 -4.98 10.35
CA LEU A 124 44.20 -3.79 10.86
C LEU A 124 43.76 -3.45 12.29
N HIS A 125 42.48 -3.62 12.60
CA HIS A 125 41.95 -3.41 13.94
C HIS A 125 42.55 -4.41 14.93
N ASP A 126 42.66 -5.69 14.56
CA ASP A 126 43.27 -6.73 15.39
C ASP A 126 44.76 -6.45 15.66
N LEU A 127 45.49 -6.00 14.64
CA LEU A 127 46.88 -5.56 14.80
C LEU A 127 47.00 -4.37 15.76
N TRP A 128 46.11 -3.38 15.62
CA TRP A 128 46.10 -2.22 16.49
C TRP A 128 45.76 -2.57 17.94
N GLU A 129 44.79 -3.46 18.20
CA GLU A 129 44.49 -3.94 19.55
C GLU A 129 45.67 -4.71 20.15
N ALA A 130 46.36 -5.54 19.35
CA ALA A 130 47.57 -6.23 19.80
C ALA A 130 48.70 -5.25 20.18
N ASP A 131 48.98 -4.25 19.34
CA ASP A 131 49.98 -3.21 19.62
C ASP A 131 49.63 -2.37 20.86
N LYS A 132 48.34 -2.08 21.06
CA LYS A 132 47.82 -1.35 22.21
C LYS A 132 47.98 -2.12 23.52
N GLU A 133 47.77 -3.43 23.52
CA GLU A 133 48.03 -4.28 24.70
C GLU A 133 49.53 -4.41 24.99
N LEU A 134 50.39 -4.41 23.97
CA LEU A 134 51.85 -4.34 24.12
C LEU A 134 52.36 -3.02 24.72
N TRP A 135 51.59 -1.94 24.57
CA TRP A 135 51.92 -0.59 25.08
C TRP A 135 51.41 -0.31 26.50
N LYS A 136 50.60 -1.19 27.08
CA LYS A 136 50.17 -1.13 28.49
C LYS A 136 51.17 -1.81 29.41
#